data_AF-G3MQD2-F1
#
_entry.id   AF-G3MQD2-F1
#
_cell.length_a   1.000
_cell.length_b   1.000
_cell.length_c   1.000
_cell.angle_alpha   90.00
_cell.angle_beta   90.00
_cell.angle_gamma   90.00
#
_symmetry.space_group_name_H-M   'P 1'
#
loop_
_entity.id
_entity.type
_entity.pdbx_description
1 polymer ?
#
loop_
_entity_poly.entity_id
_entity_poly.type
_entity_poly.pdbx_seq_one_letter_code
_entity_poly.pdbx_strand_id
1 'polypeptide(L)'
;MYSLTRATYSRTLLRTALSTTGRCARQRSTTPINTVIMFVPQQEAWVVERMGKFSRILEPGLNLLLPIIDRVRYVQSLKEIAIDIPQQSAITLDNVTLNIDGVLYLKVVDPYRASYGVEDPEFAITQLAQTTMRSELGKIALDSVFKERESLNIAIVDAINKASGAWGIVCLRYEIRDIRLPQRVHEAMQMQVEAERKKRAAVLESEGVREADINVAEGKRRARILASEAEKMELINKAQGEATATLAKAEAKAKALDWIAGSLQKPVGGNAASFLVAEQYVTAFKSLAKEGNTIILPANTGDVTSSVAQAMAIYKNLAQPVNAGQVGAGMQSRDDLAEYMSDDEDRKDASNTTKHQT
;
A
#
# COMPACT_ATOMS: atom_id res chain seq x y z
N MET A 1 -44.25 35.42 -82.42
CA MET A 1 -43.70 34.43 -83.37
C MET A 1 -42.83 33.47 -82.57
N TYR A 2 -43.42 32.40 -82.05
CA TYR A 2 -43.34 31.03 -82.59
C TYR A 2 -41.95 30.40 -82.50
N SER A 3 -41.72 29.58 -81.47
CA SER A 3 -41.42 28.13 -81.57
C SER A 3 -40.82 27.65 -80.23
N LEU A 4 -41.62 27.00 -79.39
CA LEU A 4 -41.68 25.54 -79.23
C LEU A 4 -40.60 24.96 -78.28
N THR A 5 -40.98 24.93 -77.01
CA THR A 5 -41.10 23.74 -76.15
C THR A 5 -40.40 22.46 -76.63
N ARG A 6 -39.45 21.97 -75.82
CA ARG A 6 -39.26 20.52 -75.63
C ARG A 6 -38.80 20.22 -74.21
N ALA A 7 -39.67 19.51 -73.49
CA ALA A 7 -39.41 18.90 -72.20
C ALA A 7 -38.91 17.47 -72.41
N THR A 8 -37.90 17.06 -71.64
CA THR A 8 -37.56 15.67 -71.25
C THR A 8 -36.58 15.80 -70.07
N TYR A 9 -37.05 15.93 -68.83
CA TYR A 9 -37.36 14.86 -67.87
C TYR A 9 -36.25 13.80 -67.70
N SER A 10 -35.77 13.70 -66.46
CA SER A 10 -35.11 12.56 -65.82
C SER A 10 -33.62 12.31 -66.10
N ARG A 11 -32.78 12.67 -65.11
CA ARG A 11 -31.89 11.73 -64.39
C ARG A 11 -30.90 12.52 -63.51
N THR A 12 -31.37 12.93 -62.34
CA THR A 12 -30.52 13.38 -61.23
C THR A 12 -30.95 12.67 -59.96
N LEU A 13 -30.68 11.35 -59.95
CA LEU A 13 -30.74 10.51 -58.76
C LEU A 13 -29.63 9.48 -58.88
N LEU A 14 -28.45 9.81 -58.37
CA LEU A 14 -27.52 8.83 -57.81
C LEU A 14 -26.67 9.53 -56.76
N ARG A 15 -27.38 9.82 -55.68
CA ARG A 15 -26.85 10.05 -54.35
C ARG A 15 -26.25 8.73 -53.85
N THR A 16 -25.05 8.85 -53.30
CA THR A 16 -24.62 8.20 -52.04
C THR A 16 -24.41 6.67 -52.01
N ALA A 17 -23.31 6.30 -51.34
CA ALA A 17 -23.01 5.03 -50.69
C ALA A 17 -22.07 4.05 -51.43
N LEU A 18 -20.80 4.44 -51.50
CA LEU A 18 -19.70 3.47 -51.32
C LEU A 18 -19.15 3.67 -49.91
N SER A 19 -19.92 3.21 -48.90
CA SER A 19 -19.34 2.85 -47.61
C SER A 19 -18.81 1.43 -47.74
N THR A 20 -17.51 1.33 -47.88
CA THR A 20 -16.76 0.09 -47.93
C THR A 20 -16.84 -0.59 -46.57
N THR A 21 -17.87 -1.39 -46.34
CA THR A 21 -17.86 -2.37 -45.24
C THR A 21 -16.85 -3.43 -45.63
N GLY A 22 -15.70 -3.44 -44.94
CA GLY A 22 -14.68 -4.46 -45.05
C GLY A 22 -15.25 -5.82 -44.68
N ARG A 23 -15.81 -6.52 -45.66
CA ARG A 23 -15.90 -7.97 -45.62
C ARG A 23 -14.51 -8.49 -45.92
N CYS A 24 -13.74 -8.84 -44.89
CA CYS A 24 -12.66 -9.79 -45.05
C CYS A 24 -13.30 -11.18 -45.27
N ALA A 25 -14.04 -11.32 -46.37
CA ALA A 25 -14.49 -12.60 -46.85
C ALA A 25 -13.27 -13.26 -47.46
N ARG A 26 -12.84 -14.36 -46.84
CA ARG A 26 -11.83 -15.29 -47.34
C ARG A 26 -11.91 -15.32 -48.87
N GLN A 27 -10.89 -14.82 -49.56
CA GLN A 27 -10.76 -15.10 -50.99
C GLN A 27 -10.79 -16.62 -51.09
N ARG A 28 -11.89 -17.18 -51.65
CA ARG A 28 -12.00 -18.63 -51.84
C ARG A 28 -10.73 -19.04 -52.57
N SER A 29 -9.88 -19.80 -51.89
CA SER A 29 -8.66 -20.33 -52.48
C SER A 29 -9.11 -21.04 -53.75
N THR A 30 -8.71 -20.49 -54.89
CA THR A 30 -9.10 -21.05 -56.18
C THR A 30 -8.64 -22.48 -56.19
N THR A 31 -9.55 -23.43 -56.38
CA THR A 31 -9.18 -24.84 -56.39
C THR A 31 -8.15 -25.04 -57.50
N PRO A 32 -6.95 -25.57 -57.19
CA PRO A 32 -5.92 -25.68 -58.19
C PRO A 32 -6.32 -26.74 -59.22
N ILE A 33 -5.96 -26.48 -60.48
CA ILE A 33 -6.19 -27.42 -61.58
C ILE A 33 -5.32 -28.65 -61.33
N ASN A 34 -5.92 -29.84 -61.46
CA ASN A 34 -5.26 -31.09 -61.09
C ASN A 34 -4.13 -31.40 -62.09
N THR A 35 -2.89 -31.34 -61.61
CA THR A 35 -1.69 -31.82 -62.31
C THR A 35 -1.22 -33.12 -61.65
N VAL A 36 -0.54 -34.00 -62.38
CA VAL A 36 -0.06 -35.30 -61.86
C VAL A 36 0.73 -35.16 -60.57
N ILE A 37 1.51 -34.07 -60.47
CA ILE A 37 2.29 -33.71 -59.29
C ILE A 37 1.70 -32.43 -58.72
N MET A 38 1.29 -32.47 -57.45
CA MET A 38 0.80 -31.31 -56.73
C MET A 38 1.66 -31.04 -55.50
N PHE A 39 1.96 -29.78 -55.27
CA PHE A 39 2.64 -29.30 -54.08
C PHE A 39 1.60 -28.65 -53.16
N VAL A 40 1.36 -29.28 -52.02
CA VAL A 40 0.45 -28.75 -51.00
C VAL A 40 1.26 -27.82 -50.08
N PRO A 41 0.90 -26.53 -49.97
CA PRO A 41 1.57 -25.60 -49.07
C PRO A 41 1.48 -26.03 -47.60
N GLN A 42 2.43 -25.57 -46.80
CA GLN A 42 2.39 -25.78 -45.35
C GLN A 42 1.16 -25.10 -44.74
N GLN A 43 0.55 -25.74 -43.74
CA GLN A 43 -0.68 -25.28 -43.08
C GLN A 43 -1.90 -25.20 -44.01
N GLU A 44 -1.92 -25.98 -45.08
CA GLU A 44 -3.09 -26.23 -45.91
C GLU A 44 -3.39 -27.73 -45.98
N ALA A 45 -4.67 -28.06 -46.03
CA ALA A 45 -5.15 -29.42 -46.23
C ALA A 45 -6.11 -29.44 -47.42
N TRP A 46 -5.79 -30.26 -48.42
CA TRP A 46 -6.59 -30.36 -49.64
C TRP A 46 -7.41 -31.65 -49.60
N VAL A 47 -8.71 -31.52 -49.77
CA VAL A 47 -9.66 -32.64 -49.76
C VAL A 47 -9.90 -33.10 -51.18
N VAL A 48 -9.58 -34.37 -51.44
CA VAL A 48 -9.64 -34.98 -52.77
C VAL A 48 -10.84 -35.90 -52.88
N GLU A 49 -11.57 -35.73 -53.97
CA GLU A 49 -12.65 -36.61 -54.40
C GLU A 49 -12.22 -37.47 -55.58
N ARG A 50 -12.54 -38.76 -55.52
CA ARG A 50 -12.40 -39.71 -56.63
C ARG A 50 -13.79 -40.04 -57.16
N MET A 51 -14.08 -39.63 -58.39
CA MET A 51 -15.42 -39.83 -59.01
C MET A 51 -16.59 -39.39 -58.11
N GLY A 52 -16.41 -38.28 -57.37
CA GLY A 52 -17.43 -37.73 -56.46
C GLY A 52 -17.52 -38.39 -55.08
N LYS A 53 -16.67 -39.37 -54.76
CA LYS A 53 -16.53 -39.90 -53.40
C LYS A 53 -15.27 -39.35 -52.73
N PHE A 54 -15.33 -39.08 -51.43
CA PHE A 54 -14.15 -38.74 -50.66
C PHE A 54 -13.10 -39.86 -50.78
N SER A 55 -11.85 -39.49 -51.07
CA SER A 55 -10.75 -40.46 -51.19
C SER A 55 -9.71 -40.27 -50.08
N ARG A 56 -9.13 -39.07 -49.96
CA ARG A 56 -8.07 -38.78 -48.98
C ARG A 56 -7.90 -37.28 -48.77
N ILE A 57 -7.27 -36.92 -47.65
CA ILE A 57 -6.76 -35.58 -47.38
C ILE A 57 -5.27 -35.58 -47.76
N LEU A 58 -4.83 -34.55 -48.49
CA LEU A 58 -3.41 -34.38 -48.80
C LEU A 58 -2.73 -33.57 -47.71
N GLU A 59 -1.65 -34.13 -47.19
CA GLU A 59 -0.75 -33.48 -46.23
C GLU A 59 0.24 -32.55 -46.96
N PRO A 60 0.86 -31.58 -46.26
CA PRO A 60 1.84 -30.69 -46.85
C PRO A 60 3.01 -31.43 -47.51
N GLY A 61 3.40 -31.00 -48.70
CA GLY A 61 4.49 -31.60 -49.47
C GLY A 61 4.06 -32.14 -50.84
N LEU A 62 4.85 -33.08 -51.36
CA LEU A 62 4.66 -33.64 -52.70
C LEU A 62 3.59 -34.74 -52.68
N ASN A 63 2.53 -34.54 -53.44
CA ASN A 63 1.43 -35.47 -53.58
C ASN A 63 1.20 -35.84 -55.04
N LEU A 64 0.93 -37.13 -55.30
CA LEU A 64 0.66 -37.65 -56.64
C LEU A 64 -0.84 -37.90 -56.81
N LEU A 65 -1.41 -37.30 -57.85
CA LEU A 65 -2.84 -37.33 -58.17
C LEU A 65 -3.05 -37.79 -59.61
N LEU A 66 -4.15 -38.52 -59.84
CA LEU A 66 -4.55 -38.91 -61.19
C LEU A 66 -5.46 -37.81 -61.78
N PRO A 67 -5.03 -37.05 -62.80
CA PRO A 67 -5.70 -35.82 -63.25
C PRO A 67 -7.13 -36.03 -63.78
N ILE A 68 -7.47 -37.24 -64.22
CA ILE A 68 -8.79 -37.58 -64.80
C ILE A 68 -9.77 -38.06 -63.71
N ILE A 69 -9.27 -38.81 -62.74
CA ILE A 69 -10.08 -39.56 -61.77
C ILE A 69 -10.23 -38.80 -60.45
N ASP A 70 -9.14 -38.19 -59.98
CA ASP A 70 -9.09 -37.45 -58.73
C ASP A 70 -9.37 -35.96 -59.01
N ARG A 71 -10.04 -35.26 -58.09
CA ARG A 71 -10.26 -33.82 -58.15
C ARG A 71 -10.14 -33.21 -56.77
N VAL A 72 -9.43 -32.09 -56.64
CA VAL A 72 -9.37 -31.31 -55.40
C VAL A 72 -10.64 -30.47 -55.31
N ARG A 73 -11.53 -30.81 -54.37
CA ARG A 73 -12.83 -30.13 -54.22
C ARG A 73 -12.80 -29.00 -53.19
N TYR A 74 -12.12 -29.24 -52.07
CA TYR A 74 -12.04 -28.28 -50.97
C TYR A 74 -10.58 -28.06 -50.57
N VAL A 75 -10.23 -26.82 -50.29
CA VAL A 75 -8.92 -26.41 -49.77
C VAL A 75 -9.19 -25.72 -48.44
N GLN A 76 -8.68 -26.30 -47.37
CA GLN A 76 -8.84 -25.76 -46.02
C GLN A 76 -7.50 -25.26 -45.49
N SER A 77 -7.53 -24.06 -44.92
CA SER A 77 -6.38 -23.51 -44.20
C SER A 77 -6.43 -24.02 -42.77
N LEU A 78 -5.32 -24.58 -42.29
CA LEU A 78 -5.13 -25.03 -40.91
C LEU A 78 -4.63 -23.90 -39.99
N LYS A 79 -4.38 -22.73 -40.56
CA LYS A 79 -4.00 -21.52 -39.81
C LYS A 79 -5.16 -21.03 -38.94
N GLU A 80 -4.81 -20.39 -37.83
CA GLU A 80 -5.79 -19.67 -37.00
C GLU A 80 -6.39 -18.51 -37.80
N ILE A 81 -7.72 -18.39 -37.74
CA ILE A 81 -8.48 -17.31 -38.37
C ILE A 81 -9.25 -16.54 -37.30
N ALA A 82 -9.31 -15.22 -37.46
CA ALA A 82 -10.13 -14.35 -36.64
C ALA A 82 -11.40 -13.98 -37.42
N ILE A 83 -12.57 -14.21 -36.82
CA ILE A 83 -13.87 -13.87 -37.37
C ILE A 83 -14.55 -12.87 -36.46
N ASP A 84 -14.98 -11.75 -37.04
CA ASP A 84 -15.74 -10.74 -36.33
C ASP A 84 -17.19 -11.19 -36.13
N ILE A 85 -17.65 -11.18 -34.88
CA ILE A 85 -19.06 -11.41 -34.55
C ILE A 85 -19.78 -10.07 -34.63
N PRO A 86 -20.85 -9.96 -35.44
CA PRO A 86 -21.60 -8.71 -35.58
C PRO A 86 -22.27 -8.34 -34.25
N GLN A 87 -22.49 -7.04 -34.03
CA GLN A 87 -23.14 -6.52 -32.83
C GLN A 87 -24.50 -7.17 -32.60
N GLN A 88 -24.73 -7.66 -31.37
CA GLN A 88 -25.99 -8.25 -30.94
C GLN A 88 -26.55 -7.51 -29.74
N SER A 89 -27.85 -7.26 -29.73
CA SER A 89 -28.58 -6.83 -28.55
C SER A 89 -28.95 -8.05 -27.71
N ALA A 90 -28.64 -7.99 -26.43
CA ALA A 90 -28.99 -9.01 -25.44
C ALA A 90 -29.47 -8.36 -24.14
N ILE A 91 -30.19 -9.13 -23.33
CA ILE A 91 -30.77 -8.68 -22.06
C ILE A 91 -30.06 -9.46 -20.95
N THR A 92 -29.55 -8.76 -19.95
CA THR A 92 -28.92 -9.37 -18.77
C THR A 92 -29.97 -9.87 -17.76
N LEU A 93 -29.51 -10.57 -16.71
CA LEU A 93 -30.36 -10.99 -15.60
C LEU A 93 -31.13 -9.82 -14.94
N ASP A 94 -30.52 -8.63 -14.92
CA ASP A 94 -31.10 -7.40 -14.34
C ASP A 94 -32.08 -6.69 -15.28
N ASN A 95 -32.50 -7.34 -16.37
CA ASN A 95 -33.41 -6.80 -17.37
C ASN A 95 -32.87 -5.51 -18.06
N VAL A 96 -31.55 -5.39 -18.17
CA VAL A 96 -30.90 -4.28 -18.89
C VAL A 96 -30.56 -4.75 -20.30
N THR A 97 -30.98 -3.97 -21.30
CA THR A 97 -30.58 -4.18 -22.69
C THR A 97 -29.17 -3.65 -22.91
N LEU A 98 -28.32 -4.42 -23.56
CA LEU A 98 -26.98 -4.00 -23.93
C LEU A 98 -26.55 -4.64 -25.25
N ASN A 99 -25.65 -3.96 -25.96
CA ASN A 99 -25.12 -4.42 -27.24
C ASN A 99 -23.68 -4.90 -27.05
N ILE A 100 -23.38 -6.12 -27.52
CA ILE A 100 -22.04 -6.71 -27.46
C ILE A 100 -21.58 -7.07 -28.87
N ASP A 101 -20.30 -6.83 -29.14
CA ASP A 101 -19.55 -7.47 -30.21
C ASP A 101 -18.31 -8.20 -29.70
N GLY A 102 -17.77 -9.06 -30.55
CA GLY A 102 -16.62 -9.90 -30.22
C GLY A 102 -15.84 -10.33 -31.44
N VAL A 103 -14.71 -10.97 -31.18
CA VAL A 103 -13.88 -11.66 -32.17
C VAL A 103 -13.74 -13.11 -31.74
N LEU A 104 -13.92 -14.01 -32.69
CA LEU A 104 -13.79 -15.44 -32.49
C LEU A 104 -12.54 -15.93 -33.21
N TYR A 105 -11.69 -16.66 -32.49
CA TYR A 105 -10.48 -17.24 -33.06
C TYR A 105 -10.67 -18.74 -33.25
N LEU A 106 -10.64 -19.16 -34.51
CA LEU A 106 -10.96 -20.52 -34.92
C LEU A 106 -9.77 -21.18 -35.58
N LYS A 107 -9.70 -22.50 -35.45
CA LYS A 107 -8.76 -23.34 -36.18
C LYS A 107 -9.44 -24.60 -36.69
N VAL A 108 -9.23 -24.91 -37.97
CA VAL A 108 -9.66 -26.20 -38.55
C VAL A 108 -8.70 -27.28 -38.05
N VAL A 109 -9.24 -28.30 -37.40
CA VAL A 109 -8.48 -29.47 -36.91
C VAL A 109 -8.72 -30.67 -37.82
N ASP A 110 -9.98 -30.90 -38.22
CA ASP A 110 -10.36 -31.98 -39.13
C ASP A 110 -10.91 -31.38 -40.44
N PRO A 111 -10.10 -31.35 -41.53
CA PRO A 111 -10.51 -30.78 -42.80
C PRO A 111 -11.57 -31.61 -43.52
N TYR A 112 -11.73 -32.90 -43.21
CA TYR A 112 -12.80 -33.73 -43.76
C TYR A 112 -14.14 -33.31 -43.18
N ARG A 113 -14.26 -33.24 -41.84
CA ARG A 113 -15.48 -32.77 -41.18
C ARG A 113 -15.79 -31.31 -41.48
N ALA A 114 -14.78 -30.46 -41.61
CA ALA A 114 -15.00 -29.06 -41.99
C ALA A 114 -15.54 -28.87 -43.42
N SER A 115 -15.27 -29.82 -44.32
CA SER A 115 -15.70 -29.73 -45.72
C SER A 115 -17.03 -30.44 -46.00
N TYR A 116 -17.36 -31.51 -45.26
CA TYR A 116 -18.58 -32.28 -45.47
C TYR A 116 -19.60 -32.18 -44.34
N GLY A 117 -19.21 -31.68 -43.16
CA GLY A 117 -20.09 -31.58 -42.00
C GLY A 117 -21.11 -30.45 -42.10
N VAL A 118 -20.75 -29.34 -42.75
CA VAL A 118 -21.62 -28.17 -42.95
C VAL A 118 -21.19 -27.42 -44.21
N GLU A 119 -22.13 -26.78 -44.90
CA GLU A 119 -21.87 -26.08 -46.17
C GLU A 119 -20.94 -24.86 -46.00
N ASP A 120 -21.20 -24.04 -44.99
CA ASP A 120 -20.33 -22.92 -44.59
C ASP A 120 -20.07 -22.99 -43.07
N PRO A 121 -18.92 -23.55 -42.67
CA PRO A 121 -18.60 -23.71 -41.26
C PRO A 121 -18.34 -22.38 -40.53
N GLU A 122 -17.77 -21.40 -41.22
CA GLU A 122 -17.46 -20.09 -40.64
C GLU A 122 -18.76 -19.36 -40.30
N PHE A 123 -19.73 -19.39 -41.21
CA PHE A 123 -21.05 -18.83 -40.99
C PHE A 123 -21.82 -19.58 -39.89
N ALA A 124 -21.83 -20.91 -39.92
CA ALA A 124 -22.55 -21.71 -38.93
C ALA A 124 -22.03 -21.46 -37.50
N ILE A 125 -20.70 -21.39 -37.33
CA ILE A 125 -20.08 -21.09 -36.04
C ILE A 125 -20.38 -19.64 -35.61
N THR A 126 -20.37 -18.68 -36.53
CA THR A 126 -20.73 -17.29 -36.24
C THR A 126 -22.15 -17.18 -35.68
N GLN A 127 -23.11 -17.90 -36.27
CA GLN A 127 -24.49 -17.92 -35.79
C GLN A 127 -24.64 -18.62 -34.45
N LEU A 128 -23.91 -19.72 -34.25
CA LEU A 128 -23.85 -20.41 -32.97
C LEU A 128 -23.29 -19.48 -31.88
N ALA A 129 -22.17 -18.81 -32.16
CA ALA A 129 -21.53 -17.88 -31.24
C ALA A 129 -22.47 -16.73 -30.85
N GLN A 130 -23.23 -16.15 -31.79
CA GLN A 130 -24.24 -15.13 -31.47
C GLN A 130 -25.31 -15.65 -30.52
N THR A 131 -25.80 -16.87 -30.75
CA THR A 131 -26.87 -17.47 -29.94
C THR A 131 -26.36 -17.84 -28.55
N THR A 132 -25.16 -18.43 -28.46
CA THR A 132 -24.48 -18.77 -27.21
C THR A 132 -24.17 -17.53 -26.38
N MET A 133 -23.60 -16.49 -27.01
CA MET A 133 -23.32 -15.22 -26.34
C MET A 133 -24.58 -14.60 -25.73
N ARG A 134 -25.68 -14.56 -26.49
CA ARG A 134 -26.97 -14.07 -25.98
C ARG A 134 -27.46 -14.89 -24.79
N SER A 135 -27.30 -16.22 -24.84
CA SER A 135 -27.76 -17.11 -23.77
C SER A 135 -26.91 -17.01 -22.50
N GLU A 136 -25.58 -16.93 -22.63
CA GLU A 136 -24.69 -16.81 -21.47
C GLU A 136 -24.83 -15.44 -20.80
N LEU A 137 -25.00 -14.38 -21.60
CA LEU A 137 -25.21 -13.04 -21.04
C LEU A 137 -26.50 -12.93 -20.24
N GLY A 138 -27.56 -13.63 -20.64
CA GLY A 138 -28.83 -13.64 -19.92
C GLY A 138 -28.77 -14.28 -18.53
N LYS A 139 -27.73 -15.07 -18.23
CA LYS A 139 -27.55 -15.73 -16.93
C LYS A 139 -26.79 -14.86 -15.92
N ILE A 140 -26.14 -13.78 -16.37
CA ILE A 140 -25.20 -12.98 -15.59
C ILE A 140 -25.78 -11.58 -15.34
N ALA A 141 -25.51 -11.02 -14.16
CA ALA A 141 -25.85 -9.64 -13.80
C ALA A 141 -24.94 -8.63 -14.52
N LEU A 142 -25.45 -7.42 -14.75
CA LEU A 142 -24.76 -6.38 -15.54
C LEU A 142 -23.35 -6.06 -15.02
N ASP A 143 -23.19 -5.92 -13.70
CA ASP A 143 -21.91 -5.57 -13.07
C ASP A 143 -20.88 -6.70 -13.20
N SER A 144 -21.32 -7.96 -13.06
CA SER A 144 -20.47 -9.14 -13.24
C SER A 144 -19.97 -9.28 -14.68
N VAL A 145 -20.73 -8.85 -15.69
CA VAL A 145 -20.27 -8.85 -17.10
C VAL A 145 -19.03 -7.97 -17.28
N PHE A 146 -18.91 -6.86 -16.55
CA PHE A 146 -17.73 -5.99 -16.62
C PHE A 146 -16.56 -6.50 -15.78
N LYS A 147 -16.84 -7.06 -14.59
CA LYS A 147 -15.81 -7.55 -13.67
C LYS A 147 -15.22 -8.90 -14.09
N GLU A 148 -16.05 -9.79 -14.62
CA GLU A 148 -15.70 -11.19 -14.91
C GLU A 148 -15.74 -11.48 -16.41
N ARG A 149 -15.23 -10.56 -17.24
CA ARG A 149 -15.20 -10.75 -18.71
C ARG A 149 -14.52 -12.07 -19.11
N GLU A 150 -13.47 -12.47 -18.37
CA GLU A 150 -12.73 -13.69 -18.65
C GLU A 150 -13.55 -14.96 -18.38
N SER A 151 -14.36 -14.99 -17.32
CA SER A 151 -15.21 -16.16 -17.01
C SER A 151 -16.26 -16.36 -18.10
N LEU A 152 -16.82 -15.27 -18.62
CA LEU A 152 -17.76 -15.28 -19.75
C LEU A 152 -17.09 -15.78 -21.04
N ASN A 153 -15.85 -15.35 -21.33
CA ASN A 153 -15.10 -15.85 -22.49
C ASN A 153 -14.93 -17.37 -22.45
N ILE A 154 -14.52 -17.92 -21.30
CA ILE A 154 -14.33 -19.36 -21.10
C ILE A 154 -15.66 -20.11 -21.30
N ALA A 155 -16.75 -19.62 -20.70
CA ALA A 155 -18.07 -20.23 -20.81
C ALA A 155 -18.57 -20.27 -22.26
N ILE A 156 -18.38 -19.18 -23.02
CA ILE A 156 -18.75 -19.09 -24.44
C ILE A 156 -17.93 -20.08 -25.27
N VAL A 157 -16.62 -20.16 -25.04
CA VAL A 157 -15.73 -21.08 -25.77
C VAL A 157 -16.11 -22.54 -25.50
N ASP A 158 -16.39 -22.91 -24.26
CA ASP A 158 -16.82 -24.27 -23.89
C ASP A 158 -18.15 -24.64 -24.58
N ALA A 159 -19.13 -23.73 -24.55
CA ALA A 159 -20.42 -23.95 -25.19
C ALA A 159 -20.31 -24.05 -26.73
N ILE A 160 -19.44 -23.26 -27.38
CA ILE A 160 -19.18 -23.36 -28.82
C ILE A 160 -18.50 -24.69 -29.17
N ASN A 161 -17.48 -25.09 -28.40
CA ASN A 161 -16.68 -26.29 -28.68
C ASN A 161 -17.51 -27.60 -28.61
N LYS A 162 -18.57 -27.64 -27.79
CA LYS A 162 -19.49 -28.78 -27.72
C LYS A 162 -20.18 -29.07 -29.06
N ALA A 163 -20.52 -28.04 -29.83
CA ALA A 163 -21.16 -28.20 -31.13
C ALA A 163 -20.15 -28.18 -32.30
N SER A 164 -19.05 -27.42 -32.18
CA SER A 164 -18.07 -27.27 -33.26
C SER A 164 -17.31 -28.57 -33.59
N GLY A 165 -17.25 -29.53 -32.66
CA GLY A 165 -16.63 -30.84 -32.88
C GLY A 165 -17.25 -31.65 -34.03
N ALA A 166 -18.55 -31.46 -34.32
CA ALA A 166 -19.22 -32.07 -35.47
C ALA A 166 -18.73 -31.47 -36.81
N TRP A 167 -18.28 -30.22 -36.79
CA TRP A 167 -17.82 -29.47 -37.97
C TRP A 167 -16.30 -29.48 -38.13
N GLY A 168 -15.55 -30.20 -37.29
CA GLY A 168 -14.09 -30.32 -37.43
C GLY A 168 -13.31 -29.03 -37.13
N ILE A 169 -13.92 -28.08 -36.45
CA ILE A 169 -13.33 -26.79 -36.09
C ILE A 169 -13.29 -26.67 -34.58
N VAL A 170 -12.21 -26.10 -34.08
CA VAL A 170 -12.03 -25.79 -32.67
C VAL A 170 -11.98 -24.29 -32.50
N CYS A 171 -12.77 -23.79 -31.55
CA CYS A 171 -12.64 -22.44 -31.05
C CYS A 171 -11.51 -22.39 -30.04
N LEU A 172 -10.48 -21.59 -30.34
CA LEU A 172 -9.32 -21.40 -29.46
C LEU A 172 -9.66 -20.41 -28.36
N ARG A 173 -10.31 -19.29 -28.71
CA ARG A 173 -10.66 -18.22 -27.79
C ARG A 173 -11.76 -17.34 -28.37
N TYR A 174 -12.49 -16.73 -27.45
CA TYR A 174 -13.47 -15.68 -27.73
C TYR A 174 -13.02 -14.42 -27.00
N GLU A 175 -12.94 -13.31 -27.71
CA GLU A 175 -12.58 -12.01 -27.14
C GLU A 175 -13.75 -11.04 -27.30
N ILE A 176 -14.34 -10.62 -26.19
CA ILE A 176 -15.32 -9.53 -26.18
C ILE A 176 -14.60 -8.23 -26.52
N ARG A 177 -15.05 -7.57 -27.59
CA ARG A 177 -14.48 -6.32 -28.09
C ARG A 177 -15.03 -5.15 -27.31
N ASP A 178 -16.33 -4.91 -27.42
CA ASP A 178 -16.99 -3.78 -26.80
C ASP A 178 -18.36 -4.13 -26.22
N ILE A 179 -18.74 -3.41 -25.16
CA ILE A 179 -20.05 -3.54 -24.49
C ILE A 179 -20.66 -2.15 -24.44
N ARG A 180 -21.78 -1.97 -25.12
CA ARG A 180 -22.49 -0.69 -25.24
C ARG A 180 -23.81 -0.76 -24.49
N LEU A 181 -23.97 0.12 -23.51
CA LEU A 181 -25.18 0.30 -22.74
C LEU A 181 -26.00 1.48 -23.28
N PRO A 182 -27.33 1.48 -23.11
CA PRO A 182 -28.14 2.67 -23.29
C PRO A 182 -27.64 3.80 -22.39
N GLN A 183 -27.49 5.00 -22.95
CA GLN A 183 -26.89 6.16 -22.28
C GLN A 183 -27.49 6.44 -20.90
N ARG A 184 -28.82 6.34 -20.77
CA ARG A 184 -29.54 6.58 -19.51
C ARG A 184 -29.12 5.64 -18.38
N VAL A 185 -28.86 4.37 -18.68
CA VAL A 185 -28.43 3.38 -17.67
C VAL A 185 -26.97 3.61 -17.30
N HIS A 186 -26.13 3.91 -18.29
CA HIS A 186 -24.72 4.21 -18.08
C HIS A 186 -24.53 5.42 -17.15
N GLU A 187 -25.24 6.53 -17.41
CA GLU A 187 -25.19 7.74 -16.57
C GLU A 187 -25.69 7.47 -15.14
N ALA A 188 -26.78 6.72 -14.98
CA ALA A 188 -27.29 6.35 -13.65
C ALA A 188 -26.28 5.52 -12.86
N MET A 189 -25.65 4.54 -13.52
CA MET A 189 -24.61 3.71 -12.90
C MET A 189 -23.37 4.54 -12.54
N GLN A 190 -22.94 5.46 -13.40
CA GLN A 190 -21.81 6.34 -13.13
C GLN A 190 -22.08 7.25 -11.91
N MET A 191 -23.28 7.83 -11.82
CA MET A 191 -23.70 8.62 -10.66
C MET A 191 -23.71 7.79 -9.37
N GLN A 192 -24.18 6.54 -9.43
CA GLN A 192 -24.18 5.63 -8.29
C GLN A 192 -22.75 5.30 -7.83
N VAL A 193 -21.86 4.93 -8.77
CA VAL A 193 -20.46 4.60 -8.46
C VAL A 193 -19.72 5.82 -7.92
N GLU A 194 -19.96 7.01 -8.47
CA GLU A 194 -19.36 8.25 -7.97
C GLU A 194 -19.84 8.58 -6.55
N ALA A 195 -21.14 8.45 -6.28
CA ALA A 195 -21.70 8.65 -4.95
C ALA A 195 -21.12 7.66 -3.92
N GLU A 196 -20.98 6.39 -4.30
CA GLU A 196 -20.37 5.38 -3.44
C GLU A 196 -18.88 5.66 -3.19
N ARG A 197 -18.13 6.05 -4.23
CA ARG A 197 -16.72 6.46 -4.09
C ARG A 197 -16.58 7.67 -3.17
N LYS A 198 -17.43 8.69 -3.31
CA LYS A 198 -17.44 9.87 -2.43
C LYS A 198 -17.73 9.48 -0.98
N LYS A 199 -18.73 8.61 -0.75
CA LYS A 199 -19.04 8.10 0.58
C LYS A 199 -17.84 7.36 1.18
N ARG A 200 -17.21 6.45 0.43
CA ARG A 200 -16.04 5.69 0.90
C ARG A 200 -14.86 6.62 1.19
N ALA A 201 -14.61 7.61 0.33
CA ALA A 201 -13.55 8.60 0.56
C ALA A 201 -13.79 9.42 1.84
N ALA A 202 -15.01 9.91 2.07
CA ALA A 202 -15.35 10.68 3.26
C ALA A 202 -15.23 9.87 4.56
N VAL A 203 -15.58 8.58 4.53
CA VAL A 203 -15.39 7.67 5.67
C VAL A 203 -13.91 7.46 5.95
N LEU A 204 -13.12 7.13 4.92
CA LEU A 204 -11.68 6.94 5.06
C LEU A 204 -10.96 8.21 5.53
N GLU A 205 -11.39 9.39 5.07
CA GLU A 205 -10.85 10.67 5.53
C GLU A 205 -11.17 10.92 7.01
N SER A 206 -12.43 10.65 7.42
CA SER A 206 -12.84 10.77 8.83
C SER A 206 -12.07 9.80 9.73
N GLU A 207 -11.87 8.57 9.27
CA GLU A 207 -11.07 7.55 9.97
C GLU A 207 -9.59 7.97 10.06
N GLY A 208 -9.02 8.48 8.96
CA GLY A 208 -7.65 8.99 8.92
C GLY A 208 -7.42 10.19 9.84
N VAL A 209 -8.36 11.15 9.90
CA VAL A 209 -8.29 12.29 10.85
C VAL A 209 -8.35 11.81 12.29
N ARG A 210 -9.29 10.90 12.60
CA ARG A 210 -9.40 10.32 13.95
C ARG A 210 -8.11 9.60 14.35
N GLU A 211 -7.53 8.80 13.46
CA GLU A 211 -6.29 8.07 13.73
C GLU A 211 -5.10 9.01 13.89
N ALA A 212 -5.01 10.06 13.06
CA ALA A 212 -3.99 11.10 13.19
C ALA A 212 -4.07 11.83 14.54
N ASP A 213 -5.27 12.20 14.99
CA ASP A 213 -5.48 12.88 16.28
C ASP A 213 -5.08 11.99 17.46
N ILE A 214 -5.42 10.69 17.41
CA ILE A 214 -5.01 9.71 18.42
C ILE A 214 -3.48 9.61 18.45
N ASN A 215 -2.84 9.47 17.29
CA ASN A 215 -1.37 9.38 17.19
C ASN A 215 -0.68 10.63 17.74
N VAL A 216 -1.20 11.83 17.46
CA VAL A 216 -0.68 13.09 18.01
C VAL A 216 -0.86 13.16 19.53
N ALA A 217 -2.04 12.77 20.05
CA ALA A 217 -2.31 12.76 21.47
C ALA A 217 -1.41 11.76 22.22
N GLU A 218 -1.22 10.56 21.68
CA GLU A 218 -0.29 9.58 22.21
C GLU A 218 1.15 10.07 22.17
N GLY A 219 1.59 10.66 21.06
CA GLY A 219 2.90 11.26 20.92
C GLY A 219 3.15 12.33 22.00
N LYS A 220 2.19 13.24 22.22
CA LYS A 220 2.25 14.26 23.28
C LYS A 220 2.27 13.66 24.69
N ARG A 221 1.51 12.59 24.95
CA ARG A 221 1.53 11.88 26.24
C ARG A 221 2.90 11.27 26.49
N ARG A 222 3.43 10.52 25.52
CA ARG A 222 4.76 9.88 25.63
C ARG A 222 5.86 10.93 25.79
N ALA A 223 5.81 12.02 25.02
CA ALA A 223 6.76 13.12 25.14
C ALA A 223 6.74 13.77 26.53
N ARG A 224 5.56 14.00 27.13
CA ARG A 224 5.45 14.54 28.49
C ARG A 224 6.02 13.60 29.55
N ILE A 225 5.71 12.31 29.46
CA ILE A 225 6.26 11.30 30.40
C ILE A 225 7.78 11.29 30.32
N LEU A 226 8.33 11.20 29.11
CA LEU A 226 9.78 11.20 28.89
C LEU A 226 10.43 12.50 29.38
N ALA A 227 9.79 13.65 29.21
CA ALA A 227 10.30 14.92 29.73
C ALA A 227 10.33 14.94 31.27
N SER A 228 9.26 14.48 31.93
CA SER A 228 9.23 14.38 33.40
C SER A 228 10.25 13.38 33.95
N GLU A 229 10.45 12.26 33.27
CA GLU A 229 11.50 11.29 33.60
C GLU A 229 12.90 11.87 33.41
N ALA A 230 13.12 12.61 32.32
CA ALA A 230 14.38 13.27 32.04
C ALA A 230 14.70 14.34 33.09
N GLU A 231 13.74 15.17 33.49
CA GLU A 231 13.91 16.19 34.53
C GLU A 231 14.24 15.56 35.89
N LYS A 232 13.53 14.48 36.26
CA LYS A 232 13.83 13.71 37.48
C LYS A 232 15.27 13.18 37.45
N MET A 233 15.69 12.58 36.33
CA MET A 233 17.06 12.07 36.19
C MET A 233 18.10 13.19 36.22
N GLU A 234 17.82 14.33 35.59
CA GLU A 234 18.69 15.50 35.60
C GLU A 234 18.90 16.01 37.03
N LEU A 235 17.83 16.15 37.81
CA LEU A 235 17.87 16.55 39.23
C LEU A 235 18.71 15.58 40.07
N ILE A 236 18.49 14.27 39.91
CA ILE A 236 19.27 13.24 40.61
C ILE A 236 20.76 13.34 40.24
N ASN A 237 21.05 13.42 38.94
CA ASN A 237 22.41 13.51 38.44
C ASN A 237 23.11 14.79 38.96
N LYS A 238 22.40 15.91 39.01
CA LYS A 238 22.92 17.17 39.53
C LYS A 238 23.19 17.08 41.04
N ALA A 239 22.24 16.58 41.83
CA ALA A 239 22.41 16.40 43.27
C ALA A 239 23.59 15.46 43.59
N GLN A 240 23.73 14.37 42.83
CA GLN A 240 24.84 13.44 42.98
C GLN A 240 26.17 14.05 42.53
N GLY A 241 26.18 14.84 41.45
CA GLY A 241 27.33 15.63 41.02
C GLY A 241 27.77 16.65 42.08
N GLU A 242 26.84 17.36 42.71
CA GLU A 242 27.12 18.30 43.79
C GLU A 242 27.65 17.60 45.05
N ALA A 243 27.05 16.48 45.44
CA ALA A 243 27.51 15.68 46.57
C ALA A 243 28.94 15.15 46.34
N THR A 244 29.21 14.54 45.19
CA THR A 244 30.54 14.03 44.83
C THR A 244 31.57 15.15 44.73
N ALA A 245 31.22 16.29 44.14
CA ALA A 245 32.11 17.46 44.09
C ALA A 245 32.41 18.02 45.49
N THR A 246 31.43 18.03 46.39
CA THR A 246 31.61 18.50 47.78
C THR A 246 32.50 17.55 48.57
N LEU A 247 32.30 16.23 48.43
CA LEU A 247 33.16 15.21 49.04
C LEU A 247 34.60 15.33 48.54
N ALA A 248 34.81 15.44 47.22
CA ALA A 248 36.14 15.61 46.65
C ALA A 248 36.82 16.90 47.14
N LYS A 249 36.08 18.02 47.23
CA LYS A 249 36.58 19.28 47.81
C LYS A 249 36.92 19.13 49.30
N ALA A 250 36.09 18.46 50.08
CA ALA A 250 36.32 18.23 51.50
C ALA A 250 37.54 17.34 51.74
N GLU A 251 37.70 16.26 50.96
CA GLU A 251 38.86 15.38 51.01
C GLU A 251 40.15 16.10 50.60
N ALA A 252 40.10 16.90 49.52
CA ALA A 252 41.23 17.72 49.10
C ALA A 252 41.63 18.74 50.19
N LYS A 253 40.65 19.38 50.83
CA LYS A 253 40.87 20.29 51.97
C LYS A 253 41.47 19.55 53.16
N ALA A 254 40.96 18.37 53.51
CA ALA A 254 41.50 17.57 54.60
C ALA A 254 42.97 17.21 54.36
N LYS A 255 43.30 16.69 53.17
CA LYS A 255 44.70 16.41 52.76
C LYS A 255 45.58 17.66 52.81
N ALA A 256 45.08 18.79 52.34
CA ALA A 256 45.80 20.06 52.39
C ALA A 256 46.05 20.52 53.84
N LEU A 257 45.05 20.41 54.71
CA LEU A 257 45.18 20.74 56.14
C LEU A 257 46.18 19.81 56.84
N ASP A 258 46.17 18.51 56.54
CA ASP A 258 47.14 17.55 57.08
C ASP A 258 48.58 17.93 56.68
N TRP A 259 48.79 18.31 55.41
CA TRP A 259 50.09 18.80 54.93
C TRP A 259 50.53 20.11 55.61
N ILE A 260 49.59 21.04 55.82
CA ILE A 260 49.85 22.28 56.54
C ILE A 260 50.20 21.97 58.00
N ALA A 261 49.43 21.12 58.68
CA ALA A 261 49.68 20.73 60.08
C ALA A 261 51.06 20.08 60.25
N GLY A 262 51.46 19.19 59.34
CA GLY A 262 52.81 18.62 59.31
C GLY A 262 53.91 19.65 59.04
N SER A 263 53.61 20.70 58.26
CA SER A 263 54.55 21.79 58.00
C SER A 263 54.70 22.75 59.19
N LEU A 264 53.62 22.96 59.96
CA LEU A 264 53.59 23.84 61.14
C LEU A 264 54.31 23.26 62.37
N GLN A 265 54.54 21.95 62.43
CA GLN A 265 55.36 21.33 63.48
C GLN A 265 56.86 21.68 63.39
N LYS A 266 57.31 22.33 62.31
CA LYS A 266 58.67 22.87 62.19
C LYS A 266 58.82 24.15 63.04
N PRO A 267 59.99 24.44 63.62
CA PRO A 267 60.17 25.44 64.69
C PRO A 267 59.82 26.91 64.36
N VAL A 268 59.47 27.25 63.11
CA VAL A 268 59.06 28.61 62.68
C VAL A 268 57.64 28.62 62.08
N GLY A 269 56.84 27.55 62.29
CA GLY A 269 55.52 27.41 61.68
C GLY A 269 54.46 28.38 62.21
N GLY A 270 54.47 28.66 63.52
CA GLY A 270 53.41 29.44 64.18
C GLY A 270 53.23 30.87 63.64
N ASN A 271 54.33 31.54 63.26
CA ASN A 271 54.26 32.90 62.69
C ASN A 271 53.82 32.92 61.22
N ALA A 272 54.02 31.82 60.47
CA ALA A 272 53.57 31.73 59.09
C ALA A 272 52.05 31.50 58.98
N ALA A 273 51.47 30.75 59.93
CA ALA A 273 50.03 30.52 59.99
C ALA A 273 49.24 31.82 60.24
N SER A 274 49.68 32.66 61.18
CA SER A 274 49.01 33.92 61.50
C SER A 274 49.05 34.92 60.33
N PHE A 275 50.16 34.97 59.59
CA PHE A 275 50.26 35.77 58.36
C PHE A 275 49.32 35.26 57.25
N LEU A 276 49.25 33.94 57.04
CA LEU A 276 48.36 33.35 56.03
C LEU A 276 46.87 33.58 56.35
N VAL A 277 46.48 33.49 57.62
CA VAL A 277 45.11 33.82 58.06
C VAL A 277 44.79 35.29 57.82
N ALA A 278 45.74 36.20 58.09
CA ALA A 278 45.57 37.62 57.80
C ALA A 278 45.40 37.87 56.29
N GLU A 279 46.18 37.20 55.43
CA GLU A 279 46.06 37.30 53.97
C GLU A 279 44.72 36.74 53.46
N GLN A 280 44.27 35.59 53.98
CA GLN A 280 42.96 35.01 53.66
C GLN A 280 41.80 35.92 54.12
N TYR A 281 41.94 36.56 55.28
CA TYR A 281 40.96 37.51 55.77
C TYR A 281 40.85 38.73 54.86
N VAL A 282 41.98 39.33 54.46
CA VAL A 282 42.00 40.47 53.54
C VAL A 282 41.43 40.10 52.16
N THR A 283 41.74 38.90 51.65
CA THR A 283 41.20 38.44 50.36
C THR A 283 39.70 38.12 50.42
N ALA A 284 39.21 37.49 51.50
CA ALA A 284 37.79 37.27 51.73
C ALA A 284 37.01 38.59 51.89
N PHE A 285 37.60 39.57 52.59
CA PHE A 285 37.06 40.92 52.71
C PHE A 285 36.99 41.60 51.33
N LYS A 286 38.02 41.43 50.49
CA LYS A 286 38.04 41.96 49.12
C LYS A 286 36.97 41.34 48.22
N SER A 287 36.67 40.04 48.33
CA SER A 287 35.58 39.41 47.57
C SER A 287 34.19 39.84 48.08
N LEU A 288 34.01 39.98 49.39
CA LEU A 288 32.77 40.50 49.98
C LEU A 288 32.47 41.93 49.51
N ALA A 289 33.51 42.78 49.45
CA ALA A 289 33.40 44.15 48.96
C ALA A 289 33.08 44.25 47.45
N LYS A 290 33.24 43.17 46.67
CA LYS A 290 32.91 43.12 45.24
C LYS A 290 31.49 42.64 44.95
N GLU A 291 30.97 41.70 45.73
CA GLU A 291 29.63 41.09 45.49
C GLU A 291 28.50 41.78 46.27
N GLY A 292 28.80 42.43 47.41
CA GLY A 292 27.80 43.12 48.23
C GLY A 292 27.75 44.63 48.00
N ASN A 293 26.66 45.15 47.43
CA ASN A 293 26.38 46.59 47.32
C ASN A 293 25.87 47.24 48.63
N THR A 294 26.03 46.57 49.78
CA THR A 294 25.68 47.10 51.09
C THR A 294 26.88 46.97 52.02
N ILE A 295 27.59 48.07 52.18
CA ILE A 295 28.69 48.22 53.12
C ILE A 295 28.09 48.30 54.53
N ILE A 296 28.27 47.27 55.36
CA ILE A 296 28.04 47.37 56.81
C ILE A 296 29.36 47.82 57.43
N LEU A 297 29.51 49.13 57.65
CA LEU A 297 30.57 49.69 58.50
C LEU A 297 30.26 49.28 59.95
N PRO A 298 31.12 48.51 60.64
CA PRO A 298 31.07 48.50 62.10
C PRO A 298 31.39 49.92 62.58
N ALA A 299 30.49 50.52 63.36
CA ALA A 299 30.60 51.89 63.84
C ALA A 299 31.75 52.13 64.86
N ASN A 300 32.70 51.21 64.98
CA ASN A 300 33.90 51.37 65.81
C ASN A 300 35.12 50.72 65.13
N THR A 301 35.93 51.53 64.45
CA THR A 301 37.21 51.16 63.84
C THR A 301 38.34 50.93 64.85
N GLY A 302 38.02 50.55 66.10
CA GLY A 302 38.99 50.37 67.19
C GLY A 302 39.18 48.95 67.70
N ASP A 303 38.36 47.98 67.28
CA ASP A 303 38.15 46.75 68.07
C ASP A 303 38.44 45.44 67.32
N VAL A 304 39.50 45.45 66.51
CA VAL A 304 40.08 44.21 65.93
C VAL A 304 40.56 43.28 67.04
N THR A 305 41.04 43.84 68.17
CA THR A 305 41.50 43.10 69.35
C THR A 305 40.37 42.43 70.12
N SER A 306 39.18 43.03 70.22
CA SER A 306 38.04 42.44 70.96
C SER A 306 37.35 41.33 70.15
N SER A 307 37.32 41.46 68.82
CA SER A 307 36.82 40.42 67.90
C SER A 307 37.72 39.18 67.89
N VAL A 308 39.05 39.37 67.90
CA VAL A 308 40.02 38.27 68.04
C VAL A 308 40.00 37.67 69.44
N ALA A 309 39.80 38.47 70.49
CA ALA A 309 39.63 37.96 71.86
C ALA A 309 38.34 37.15 72.04
N GLN A 310 37.23 37.59 71.44
CA GLN A 310 35.98 36.81 71.40
C GLN A 310 36.12 35.56 70.53
N ALA A 311 36.79 35.63 69.38
CA ALA A 311 37.05 34.46 68.53
C ALA A 311 37.99 33.45 69.22
N MET A 312 39.02 33.91 69.95
CA MET A 312 39.90 33.06 70.77
C MET A 312 39.19 32.52 72.01
N ALA A 313 38.25 33.26 72.60
CA ALA A 313 37.40 32.78 73.69
C ALA A 313 36.40 31.71 73.21
N ILE A 314 35.82 31.88 72.02
CA ILE A 314 34.97 30.87 71.35
C ILE A 314 35.80 29.66 70.95
N TYR A 315 37.01 29.85 70.42
CA TYR A 315 37.96 28.76 70.16
C TYR A 315 38.33 28.01 71.44
N LYS A 316 38.56 28.70 72.57
CA LYS A 316 38.84 28.08 73.87
C LYS A 316 37.63 27.32 74.45
N ASN A 317 36.42 27.77 74.16
CA ASN A 317 35.18 27.07 74.52
C ASN A 317 34.87 25.88 73.59
N LEU A 318 35.30 25.92 72.32
CA LEU A 318 35.18 24.82 71.36
C LEU A 318 36.34 23.80 71.47
N ALA A 319 37.49 24.21 72.00
CA ALA A 319 38.65 23.35 72.28
C ALA A 319 38.53 22.60 73.62
N GLN A 320 37.50 22.86 74.42
CA GLN A 320 37.10 21.96 75.51
C GLN A 320 36.38 20.74 74.92
N PRO A 321 36.78 19.51 75.28
CA PRO A 321 36.12 18.32 74.76
C PRO A 321 34.71 18.27 75.35
N VAL A 322 33.70 18.55 74.52
CA VAL A 322 32.31 18.32 74.92
C VAL A 322 32.09 16.81 74.88
N ASN A 323 31.89 16.26 76.08
CA ASN A 323 31.54 14.88 76.34
C ASN A 323 30.40 14.40 75.43
N ALA A 324 30.60 13.22 74.87
CA ALA A 324 29.55 12.41 74.27
C ALA A 324 28.47 12.10 75.33
N GLY A 325 27.26 12.61 75.13
CA GLY A 325 26.13 12.29 75.99
C GLY A 325 24.89 13.11 75.64
N GLN A 326 23.88 12.41 75.13
CA GLN A 326 22.46 12.81 74.98
C GLN A 326 22.10 13.72 73.80
N VAL A 327 21.69 13.10 72.68
CA VAL A 327 20.31 13.27 72.16
C VAL A 327 19.88 11.95 71.51
N GLY A 328 19.03 11.23 72.21
CA GLY A 328 18.12 10.26 71.61
C GLY A 328 16.71 10.85 71.58
N ALA A 329 15.88 10.24 70.74
CA ALA A 329 14.42 10.37 70.59
C ALA A 329 13.91 11.32 69.49
N GLY A 330 13.41 10.70 68.41
CA GLY A 330 12.65 11.35 67.35
C GLY A 330 12.53 10.52 66.06
N MET A 331 12.38 9.20 66.15
CA MET A 331 12.06 8.34 64.98
C MET A 331 10.53 8.23 64.89
N GLN A 332 9.92 8.99 63.98
CA GLN A 332 8.53 8.80 63.58
C GLN A 332 8.48 7.92 62.32
N SER A 333 7.96 6.72 62.55
CA SER A 333 7.11 5.85 61.72
C SER A 333 7.29 5.82 60.19
N ARG A 334 7.68 4.63 59.73
CA ARG A 334 7.70 4.17 58.32
C ARG A 334 6.49 3.27 58.02
N ASP A 335 5.28 3.66 58.44
CA ASP A 335 4.09 2.81 58.24
C ASP A 335 2.98 3.43 57.37
N ASP A 336 3.04 4.69 56.95
CA ASP A 336 1.93 5.32 56.19
C ASP A 336 2.07 5.25 54.65
N LEU A 337 2.92 4.38 54.11
CA LEU A 337 3.12 4.23 52.65
C LEU A 337 2.83 2.82 52.12
N ALA A 338 2.05 2.02 52.87
CA ALA A 338 1.62 0.69 52.47
C ALA A 338 0.10 0.57 52.22
N GLU A 339 -0.71 1.58 52.61
CA GLU A 339 -2.18 1.48 52.58
C GLU A 339 -2.83 2.05 51.30
N TYR A 340 -2.03 2.50 50.32
CA TYR A 340 -2.54 3.03 49.04
C TYR A 340 -2.22 2.16 47.82
N MET A 341 -1.63 0.97 48.02
CA MET A 341 -1.27 0.06 46.93
C MET A 341 -1.97 -1.31 46.99
N SER A 342 -2.91 -1.52 47.91
CA SER A 342 -3.66 -2.78 48.02
C SER A 342 -5.01 -2.82 47.30
N ASP A 343 -5.54 -1.68 46.81
CA ASP A 343 -6.88 -1.63 46.20
C ASP A 343 -6.91 -1.77 44.67
N ASP A 344 -5.75 -1.79 44.00
CA ASP A 344 -5.66 -1.82 42.53
C ASP A 344 -5.37 -3.22 41.93
N GLU A 345 -5.04 -4.23 42.74
CA GLU A 345 -4.83 -5.61 42.24
C GLU A 345 -6.12 -6.45 42.20
N ASP A 346 -7.10 -6.21 43.09
CA ASP A 346 -8.35 -6.97 43.12
C ASP A 346 -9.35 -6.62 41.98
N ARG A 347 -9.10 -5.56 41.20
CA ARG A 347 -9.95 -5.19 40.05
C ARG A 347 -9.55 -5.86 38.73
N LYS A 348 -8.37 -6.49 38.63
CA LYS A 348 -7.93 -7.13 37.39
C LYS A 348 -8.37 -8.59 37.26
N ASP A 349 -8.54 -9.30 38.37
CA ASP A 349 -8.89 -10.73 38.33
C ASP A 349 -10.38 -11.01 38.08
N ALA A 350 -11.27 -10.05 38.32
CA ALA A 350 -12.70 -10.18 38.01
C ALA A 350 -13.04 -10.03 36.51
N SER A 351 -12.10 -9.57 35.67
CA SER A 351 -12.36 -9.31 34.25
C SER A 351 -11.96 -10.45 33.30
N ASN A 352 -11.18 -11.43 33.79
CA ASN A 352 -10.63 -12.50 32.96
C ASN A 352 -11.39 -13.84 33.04
N THR A 353 -12.39 -13.98 33.91
CA THR A 353 -13.17 -15.21 34.07
C THR A 353 -14.46 -15.28 33.24
N THR A 354 -14.86 -14.21 32.54
CA THR A 354 -16.11 -14.19 31.74
C THR A 354 -15.91 -14.50 30.24
N LYS A 355 -14.68 -14.78 29.76
CA LYS A 355 -14.40 -15.02 28.33
C LYS A 355 -14.31 -16.49 27.89
N HIS A 356 -14.66 -17.47 28.74
CA HIS A 356 -14.54 -18.90 28.40
C HIS A 356 -15.84 -19.72 28.40
N GLN A 357 -17.01 -19.10 28.42
CA GLN A 357 -18.27 -19.82 28.16
C GLN A 357 -19.18 -19.02 27.24
N THR A 358 -19.01 -19.19 25.93
CA THR A 358 -20.09 -19.23 24.93
C THR A 358 -19.57 -19.85 23.64
#